data_AF-L9VC14-F1
#
_entry.id   AF-L9VC14-F1
#
_cell.length_a   1.000
_cell.length_b   1.000
_cell.length_c   1.000
_cell.angle_alpha   90.00
_cell.angle_beta   90.00
_cell.angle_gamma   90.00
#
_symmetry.space_group_name_H-M   'P 1'
#
loop_
_entity.id
_entity.type
_entity.pdbx_description
1 polymer ?
#
loop_
_entity_poly.entity_id
_entity_poly.type
_entity_poly.pdbx_seq_one_letter_code
_entity_poly.pdbx_strand_id
1 'polypeptide(L)'
;MYEEWYEVRDEKNNRKIVPEDFHLDKTALLHWYWGDGNCSIRDSGAPRVSFATHGFPESCVEHLQSEVDRLGYDNYAVRQKGIEDGSGLYIRLRDYDARTFLDDLRRSNTLMAYDYKFPVPVKDG
;
A
#
# COMPACT_ATOMS: atom_id res chain seq x y z
N MET A 1 7.52 -16.49 16.45
CA MET A 1 6.79 -15.21 16.24
C MET A 1 7.10 -14.62 14.86
N TYR A 2 6.85 -15.41 13.81
CA TYR A 2 6.76 -15.03 12.39
C TYR A 2 5.93 -16.08 11.62
N GLU A 3 5.29 -17.03 12.33
CA GLU A 3 4.71 -18.23 11.72
C GLU A 3 3.40 -17.92 10.99
N GLU A 4 2.68 -16.89 11.42
CA GLU A 4 1.38 -16.52 10.84
C GLU A 4 1.52 -15.71 9.54
N TRP A 5 2.66 -15.06 9.33
CA TRP A 5 2.94 -14.21 8.16
C TRP A 5 3.75 -14.92 7.08
N TYR A 6 4.10 -16.19 7.30
CA TYR A 6 4.90 -16.98 6.39
C TYR A 6 4.36 -18.40 6.28
N GLU A 7 4.04 -18.83 5.07
CA GLU A 7 3.79 -20.25 4.80
C GLU A 7 5.05 -20.94 4.28
N VAL A 8 5.20 -22.21 4.61
CA VAL A 8 6.28 -23.05 4.08
C VAL A 8 5.88 -23.53 2.69
N ARG A 9 6.68 -23.21 1.67
CA ARG A 9 6.48 -23.70 0.29
C ARG A 9 7.22 -25.01 0.02
N ASP A 10 8.46 -25.08 0.47
CA ASP A 10 9.35 -26.24 0.35
C ASP A 10 10.34 -26.26 1.54
N GLU A 11 11.22 -27.26 1.61
CA GLU A 11 12.20 -27.42 2.71
C GLU A 11 13.21 -26.26 2.84
N LYS A 12 13.24 -25.32 1.89
CA LYS A 12 14.24 -24.22 1.84
C LYS A 12 13.63 -22.83 1.70
N ASN A 13 12.35 -22.70 1.40
CA ASN A 13 11.71 -21.42 1.10
C ASN A 13 10.38 -21.24 1.83
N ASN A 14 10.24 -20.05 2.43
CA ASN A 14 8.98 -19.55 2.97
C ASN A 14 8.46 -18.42 2.09
N ARG A 15 7.14 -18.33 1.96
CA ARG A 15 6.46 -17.24 1.27
C ARG A 15 5.72 -16.38 2.27
N LYS A 16 5.81 -15.05 2.11
CA LYS A 16 4.99 -14.10 2.87
C LYS A 16 3.51 -14.27 2.53
N ILE A 17 2.67 -14.33 3.56
CA ILE A 17 1.22 -14.34 3.45
C ILE A 17 0.63 -13.24 4.32
N VAL A 18 -0.66 -12.97 4.11
CA VAL A 18 -1.46 -12.11 4.98
C VAL A 18 -2.40 -13.05 5.74
N PRO A 19 -2.35 -13.09 7.09
CA PRO A 19 -3.26 -13.90 7.89
C PRO A 19 -4.74 -13.65 7.55
N GLU A 20 -5.58 -14.67 7.62
CA GLU A 20 -7.01 -14.54 7.29
C GLU A 20 -7.77 -13.62 8.24
N ASP A 21 -7.33 -13.54 9.49
CA ASP A 21 -7.88 -12.69 10.56
C ASP A 21 -7.16 -11.34 10.67
N PHE A 22 -6.26 -11.03 9.74
CA PHE A 22 -5.57 -9.74 9.72
C PHE A 22 -6.58 -8.61 9.52
N HIS A 23 -6.50 -7.62 10.40
CA HIS A 23 -7.26 -6.38 10.27
C HIS A 23 -6.33 -5.18 10.23
N LEU A 24 -6.45 -4.39 9.17
CA LEU A 24 -5.71 -3.15 8.98
C LEU A 24 -6.38 -2.01 9.74
N ASP A 25 -5.62 -1.31 10.58
CA ASP A 25 -6.06 -0.05 11.16
C ASP A 25 -5.31 1.14 10.52
N LYS A 26 -5.72 2.36 10.89
CA LYS A 26 -5.10 3.58 10.36
C LYS A 26 -3.62 3.73 10.74
N THR A 27 -3.22 3.23 11.90
CA THR A 27 -1.81 3.28 12.35
C THR A 27 -0.96 2.33 11.51
N ALA A 28 -1.41 1.08 11.34
CA ALA A 28 -0.75 0.10 10.50
C ALA A 28 -0.69 0.57 9.03
N LEU A 29 -1.77 1.17 8.50
CA LEU A 29 -1.80 1.74 7.16
C LEU A 29 -0.78 2.88 6.98
N LEU A 30 -0.60 3.74 7.98
CA LEU A 30 0.43 4.78 7.95
C LEU A 30 1.84 4.19 7.93
N HIS A 31 2.12 3.21 8.78
CA HIS A 31 3.40 2.51 8.80
C HIS A 31 3.68 1.80 7.48
N TRP A 32 2.67 1.18 6.90
CA TRP A 32 2.78 0.53 5.61
C TRP A 32 3.05 1.54 4.49
N TYR A 33 2.39 2.71 4.52
CA TYR A 33 2.67 3.79 3.58
C TYR A 33 4.11 4.33 3.69
N TRP A 34 4.63 4.46 4.90
CA TRP A 34 6.02 4.86 5.13
C TRP A 34 7.03 3.88 4.52
N GLY A 35 6.79 2.57 4.67
CA GLY A 35 7.62 1.53 4.08
C GLY A 35 7.43 1.45 2.57
N ASP A 36 6.35 0.81 2.15
CA ASP A 36 6.13 0.34 0.77
C ASP A 36 5.19 1.24 -0.04
N GLY A 37 4.64 2.28 0.58
CA GLY A 37 3.85 3.29 -0.09
C GLY A 37 4.71 4.22 -0.95
N ASN A 38 4.17 4.68 -2.07
CA ASN A 38 4.76 5.74 -2.87
C ASN A 38 3.70 6.71 -3.36
N CYS A 39 4.11 7.95 -3.62
CA CYS A 39 3.30 8.94 -4.27
C CYS A 39 4.08 9.58 -5.43
N SER A 40 3.41 9.69 -6.58
CA SER A 40 3.87 10.47 -7.73
C SER A 40 2.85 11.56 -8.03
N ILE A 41 3.33 12.73 -8.46
CA ILE A 41 2.46 13.82 -8.93
C ILE A 41 2.41 13.74 -10.46
N ARG A 42 1.19 13.71 -11.01
CA ARG A 42 0.97 13.76 -12.47
C ARG A 42 1.18 15.20 -12.97
N ASP A 43 1.34 15.36 -14.28
CA ASP A 43 1.43 16.69 -14.92
C ASP A 43 0.21 17.59 -14.61
N SER A 44 -0.95 16.99 -14.35
CA SER A 44 -2.17 17.69 -13.91
C SER A 44 -2.18 18.11 -12.43
N GLY A 45 -1.10 17.88 -11.69
CA GLY A 45 -1.03 18.10 -10.24
C GLY A 45 -1.79 17.07 -9.40
N ALA A 46 -2.40 16.06 -10.01
CA ALA A 46 -3.11 15.00 -9.30
C ALA A 46 -2.12 13.98 -8.69
N PRO A 47 -2.22 13.66 -7.39
CA PRO A 47 -1.38 12.64 -6.78
C PRO A 47 -1.82 11.25 -7.23
N ARG A 48 -0.86 10.34 -7.28
CA ARG A 48 -1.06 8.92 -7.52
C ARG A 48 -0.33 8.16 -6.41
N VAL A 49 -1.12 7.56 -5.53
CA VAL A 49 -0.65 6.77 -4.39
C VAL A 49 -0.68 5.29 -4.75
N SER A 50 0.36 4.54 -4.38
CA SER A 50 0.42 3.09 -4.60
C SER A 50 1.21 2.39 -3.50
N PHE A 51 0.93 1.11 -3.27
CA PHE A 51 1.62 0.25 -2.29
C PHE A 51 2.27 -0.92 -3.02
N ALA A 52 3.56 -1.15 -2.77
CA ALA A 52 4.28 -2.25 -3.40
C ALA A 52 3.90 -3.60 -2.75
N THR A 53 2.95 -4.32 -3.34
CA THR A 53 2.50 -5.65 -2.88
C THR A 53 2.93 -6.81 -3.76
N HIS A 54 3.85 -6.57 -4.71
CA HIS A 54 4.13 -7.51 -5.80
C HIS A 54 4.68 -8.86 -5.32
N GLY A 55 5.33 -8.91 -4.16
CA GLY A 55 5.85 -10.13 -3.55
C GLY A 55 4.80 -10.99 -2.83
N PHE A 56 3.57 -10.51 -2.65
CA PHE A 56 2.49 -11.30 -2.04
C PHE A 56 1.76 -12.17 -3.07
N PRO A 57 1.19 -13.32 -2.64
CA PRO A 57 0.19 -14.05 -3.41
C PRO A 57 -0.99 -13.16 -3.80
N GLU A 58 -1.68 -13.49 -4.90
CA GLU A 58 -2.82 -12.72 -5.39
C GLU A 58 -3.95 -12.63 -4.36
N SER A 59 -4.31 -13.73 -3.70
CA SER A 59 -5.30 -13.74 -2.62
C SER A 59 -4.94 -12.84 -1.43
N CYS A 60 -3.65 -12.73 -1.12
CA CYS A 60 -3.17 -11.81 -0.08
C CYS A 60 -3.29 -10.35 -0.52
N VAL A 61 -3.05 -10.05 -1.81
CA VAL A 61 -3.27 -8.71 -2.36
C VAL A 61 -4.76 -8.37 -2.33
N GLU A 62 -5.64 -9.30 -2.70
CA GLU A 62 -7.10 -9.12 -2.62
C GLU A 62 -7.56 -8.83 -1.19
N HIS A 63 -7.03 -9.55 -0.18
CA HIS A 63 -7.33 -9.29 1.22
C HIS A 63 -6.83 -7.90 1.66
N LEU A 64 -5.61 -7.51 1.27
CA LEU A 64 -5.12 -6.17 1.57
C LEU A 64 -5.96 -5.07 0.88
N GLN A 65 -6.44 -5.32 -0.33
CA GLN A 65 -7.34 -4.39 -1.03
C GLN A 65 -8.67 -4.21 -0.30
N SER A 66 -9.29 -5.29 0.19
CA SER A 66 -10.54 -5.20 0.94
C SER A 66 -10.36 -4.46 2.26
N GLU A 67 -9.22 -4.64 2.93
CA GLU A 67 -8.92 -3.92 4.17
C GLU A 67 -8.66 -2.42 3.94
N VAL A 68 -8.01 -2.04 2.84
CA VAL A 68 -7.85 -0.63 2.44
C VAL A 68 -9.20 0.00 2.07
N ASP A 69 -10.06 -0.74 1.35
CA ASP A 69 -11.43 -0.31 1.02
C ASP A 69 -12.29 -0.14 2.28
N ARG A 70 -12.20 -1.07 3.23
CA ARG A 70 -12.88 -0.99 4.54
C ARG A 70 -12.49 0.25 5.34
N LEU A 71 -11.27 0.74 5.19
CA LEU A 71 -10.81 1.99 5.81
C LEU A 71 -11.27 3.25 5.06
N GLY A 72 -12.00 3.11 3.96
CA GLY A 72 -12.62 4.19 3.20
C GLY A 72 -11.79 4.70 2.03
N TYR A 73 -10.88 3.88 1.49
CA TYR A 73 -10.04 4.26 0.34
C TYR A 73 -10.24 3.27 -0.83
N ASP A 74 -10.99 3.70 -1.83
CA ASP A 74 -11.20 2.92 -3.04
C ASP A 74 -9.86 2.72 -3.77
N ASN A 75 -9.64 1.48 -4.17
CA ASN A 75 -8.38 1.03 -4.71
C ASN A 75 -8.57 -0.07 -5.77
N TYR A 76 -7.50 -0.30 -6.52
CA TYR A 76 -7.45 -1.36 -7.53
C TYR A 76 -6.03 -1.91 -7.65
N ALA A 77 -5.91 -3.20 -8.01
CA ALA A 77 -4.63 -3.83 -8.29
C ALA A 77 -4.15 -3.47 -9.69
N VAL A 78 -2.84 -3.30 -9.83
CA VAL A 78 -2.16 -3.11 -11.11
C VAL A 78 -1.02 -4.10 -11.23
N ARG A 79 -0.93 -4.76 -12.39
CA ARG A 79 0.12 -5.75 -12.66
C ARG A 79 1.42 -5.08 -13.12
N GLN A 80 2.50 -5.39 -12.41
CA GLN A 80 3.87 -5.13 -12.80
C GLN A 80 4.42 -6.32 -13.62
N LYS A 81 5.10 -6.03 -14.71
CA LYS A 81 5.76 -7.06 -15.54
C LYS A 81 7.11 -7.44 -14.94
N GLY A 82 7.54 -8.68 -15.18
CA GLY A 82 8.89 -9.13 -14.82
C GLY A 82 9.08 -9.52 -13.36
N ILE A 83 7.99 -9.82 -12.65
CA ILE A 83 8.04 -10.38 -11.29
C ILE A 83 7.90 -11.90 -11.40
N GLU A 84 8.92 -12.62 -10.94
CA GLU A 84 8.97 -14.10 -11.00
C GLU A 84 8.45 -14.76 -9.71
N ASP A 85 8.51 -14.07 -8.58
CA ASP A 85 7.99 -14.54 -7.29
C ASP A 85 6.97 -13.56 -6.69
N GLY A 86 5.81 -14.09 -6.30
CA GLY A 86 4.62 -13.33 -5.92
C GLY A 86 3.62 -13.15 -7.07
N SER A 87 2.61 -12.29 -6.86
CA SER A 87 1.56 -12.02 -7.84
C SER A 87 1.98 -11.02 -8.91
N GLY A 88 3.02 -10.22 -8.64
CA GLY A 88 3.37 -9.05 -9.45
C GLY A 88 2.35 -7.91 -9.35
N LEU A 89 1.40 -7.96 -8.42
CA LEU A 89 0.38 -6.92 -8.26
C LEU A 89 0.81 -5.87 -7.24
N TYR A 90 0.60 -4.60 -7.56
CA TYR A 90 0.67 -3.52 -6.58
C TYR A 90 -0.70 -2.86 -6.44
N ILE A 91 -1.03 -2.38 -5.24
CA ILE A 91 -2.29 -1.69 -4.98
C ILE A 91 -2.14 -0.22 -5.34
N ARG A 92 -3.14 0.36 -5.99
CA ARG A 92 -3.21 1.78 -6.31
C ARG A 92 -4.54 2.36 -5.86
N LEU A 93 -4.48 3.52 -5.21
CA LEU A 93 -5.70 4.26 -4.86
C LEU A 93 -6.31 4.92 -6.09
N ARG A 94 -7.64 5.04 -6.09
CA ARG A 94 -8.35 5.87 -7.06
C ARG A 94 -7.95 7.33 -6.89
N ASP A 95 -8.01 8.09 -7.98
CA ASP A 95 -7.50 9.47 -8.00
C ASP A 95 -8.23 10.40 -7.02
N TYR A 96 -9.52 10.17 -6.74
CA TYR A 96 -10.27 10.94 -5.75
C TYR A 96 -9.84 10.65 -4.32
N ASP A 97 -9.57 9.38 -3.99
CA ASP A 97 -9.15 8.99 -2.64
C ASP A 97 -7.67 9.20 -2.39
N ALA A 98 -6.83 9.23 -3.43
CA ALA A 98 -5.41 9.52 -3.27
C ALA A 98 -5.15 10.88 -2.58
N ARG A 99 -5.99 11.90 -2.84
CA ARG A 99 -5.90 13.20 -2.16
C ARG A 99 -6.32 13.10 -0.70
N THR A 100 -7.51 12.57 -0.45
CA THR A 100 -8.07 12.36 0.89
C THR A 100 -7.10 11.57 1.78
N PHE A 101 -6.56 10.47 1.24
CA PHE A 101 -5.58 9.62 1.90
C PHE A 101 -4.34 10.40 2.35
N LEU A 102 -3.75 11.20 1.45
CA LEU A 102 -2.56 11.97 1.78
C LEU A 102 -2.84 13.04 2.85
N ASP A 103 -3.99 13.71 2.78
CA ASP A 103 -4.38 14.73 3.76
C ASP A 103 -4.64 14.13 5.15
N ASP A 104 -5.33 12.99 5.20
CA ASP A 104 -5.63 12.28 6.45
C ASP A 104 -4.37 11.74 7.12
N LEU A 105 -3.52 11.07 6.35
CA LEU A 105 -2.29 10.48 6.87
C LEU A 105 -1.20 11.51 7.17
N ARG A 106 -1.13 12.62 6.44
CA ARG A 106 -0.22 13.73 6.77
C ARG A 106 -0.52 14.29 8.16
N ARG A 107 -1.80 14.45 8.53
CA ARG A 107 -2.18 14.94 9.88
C ARG A 107 -1.77 13.97 10.99
N SER A 108 -1.67 12.69 10.66
CA SER A 108 -1.25 11.64 11.57
C SER A 108 0.27 11.41 11.56
N ASN A 109 1.00 12.02 10.60
CA ASN A 109 2.44 11.88 10.50
C ASN A 109 3.14 12.70 11.60
N THR A 110 3.71 12.02 12.58
CA THR A 110 4.51 12.63 13.64
C THR A 110 6.02 12.53 13.36
N LEU A 111 6.41 11.80 12.31
CA LEU A 111 7.80 11.54 11.96
C LEU A 111 8.23 12.36 10.75
N MET A 112 8.96 13.45 11.00
CA MET A 112 9.45 14.36 9.94
C MET A 112 10.32 13.66 8.90
N ALA A 113 11.01 12.57 9.27
CA ALA A 113 11.81 11.77 8.35
C ALA A 113 10.98 11.18 7.18
N TYR A 114 9.65 11.10 7.32
CA TYR A 114 8.74 10.62 6.29
C TYR A 114 7.95 11.73 5.58
N ASP A 115 8.19 13.01 5.88
CA ASP A 115 7.48 14.13 5.24
C ASP A 115 7.64 14.11 3.71
N TYR A 116 8.77 13.59 3.20
CA TYR A 116 9.02 13.44 1.76
C TYR A 116 8.01 12.52 1.05
N LYS A 117 7.31 11.63 1.78
CA LYS A 117 6.24 10.79 1.23
C LYS A 117 4.95 11.57 1.03
N PHE A 118 4.80 12.78 1.59
CA PHE A 118 3.60 13.60 1.50
C PHE A 118 3.87 14.84 0.65
N PRO A 119 3.75 14.77 -0.69
CA PRO A 119 4.00 15.92 -1.55
C PRO A 119 3.01 17.05 -1.25
N VAL A 120 3.53 18.28 -1.17
CA VAL A 120 2.69 19.48 -1.05
C VAL A 120 2.15 19.77 -2.45
N PRO A 121 0.82 19.83 -2.66
CA PRO A 121 0.28 20.26 -3.93
C PRO A 121 0.82 21.66 -4.26
N VAL A 122 1.36 21.84 -5.46
CA VAL A 122 1.66 23.18 -5.95
C VAL A 122 0.32 23.92 -6.00
N LYS A 123 0.19 25.01 -5.25
CA LYS A 123 -1.01 25.86 -5.36
C LYS A 123 -1.06 26.35 -6.81
N ASP A 124 -2.17 26.07 -7.49
CA ASP A 124 -2.48 26.78 -8.73
C ASP A 124 -2.49 28.27 -8.39
N GLY A 125 -1.59 29.02 -9.05
CA GLY A 125 -1.45 30.47 -8.89
C GLY A 125 -2.54 31.23 -9.62
#